data_AF-A0A4C1ZXM1-F1
#
_entry.id   AF-A0A4C1ZXM1-F1
#
_cell.length_a   1.000
_cell.length_b   1.000
_cell.length_c   1.000
_cell.angle_alpha   90.00
_cell.angle_beta   90.00
_cell.angle_gamma   90.00
#
_symmetry.space_group_name_H-M   'P 1'
#
loop_
_entity.id
_entity.type
_entity.pdbx_description
1 polymer ?
#
loop_
_entity_poly.entity_id
_entity_poly.type
_entity_poly.pdbx_seq_one_letter_code
_entity_poly.pdbx_strand_id
1 'polypeptide(L)'
;MPPKLRLRGQEVEWQTRVRYLGVHIDRSMRMAAQVEHVIHQSRAARSMLRPVLRSHLPLRAKVALYIGYIHSRLTFTATARYVLCSASQRKRIQAQQNIAQRMIAGAGRYVLNDVIARDLCIETVEEFIQRIARRMYDIENQGPYEFLRNIVPMHERSLSGRHLPRELIKTLPPKK
;
A
#
# COMPACT_ATOMS: atom_id res chain seq x y z
N MET A 1 32.63 5.59 2.23
CA MET A 1 31.66 5.04 3.21
C MET A 1 31.51 6.07 4.32
N PRO A 2 30.29 6.43 4.75
CA PRO A 2 30.13 7.35 5.88
C PRO A 2 30.75 6.74 7.15
N PRO A 3 31.25 7.58 8.09
CA PRO A 3 31.83 7.10 9.35
C PRO A 3 30.80 6.27 10.12
N LYS A 4 31.25 5.26 10.89
CA LYS A 4 30.36 4.39 11.67
C LYS A 4 29.60 5.22 12.71
N LEU A 5 28.27 5.10 12.70
CA LEU A 5 27.41 5.76 13.68
C LEU A 5 27.56 5.07 15.04
N ARG A 6 27.72 5.83 16.11
CA ARG A 6 27.68 5.31 17.48
C ARG A 6 26.35 5.67 18.13
N LEU A 7 25.55 4.67 18.50
CA LEU A 7 24.33 4.84 19.29
C LEU A 7 24.58 4.32 20.69
N ARG A 8 24.46 5.19 21.71
CA ARG A 8 24.70 4.84 23.12
C ARG A 8 26.05 4.15 23.35
N GLY A 9 27.10 4.60 22.65
CA GLY A 9 28.45 4.05 22.76
C GLY A 9 28.70 2.75 21.96
N GLN A 10 27.68 2.17 21.32
CA GLN A 10 27.84 0.99 20.46
C GLN A 10 27.95 1.40 18.98
N GLU A 11 28.87 0.78 18.25
CA GLU A 11 28.99 0.97 16.81
C GLU A 11 27.84 0.27 16.07
N VAL A 12 27.16 1.02 15.21
CA VAL A 12 26.08 0.51 14.37
C VAL A 12 26.66 0.05 13.04
N GLU A 13 26.49 -1.23 12.74
CA GLU A 13 26.90 -1.79 11.45
C GLU A 13 26.01 -1.28 10.32
N TRP A 14 26.65 -0.78 9.26
CA TRP A 14 25.96 -0.31 8.07
C TRP A 14 25.37 -1.49 7.30
N GLN A 15 24.05 -1.55 7.23
CA GLN A 15 23.34 -2.53 6.41
C GLN A 15 22.71 -1.87 5.19
N THR A 16 22.79 -2.54 4.04
CA THR A 16 22.16 -2.06 2.79
C THR A 16 20.65 -2.28 2.77
N ARG A 17 20.15 -3.16 3.64
CA ARG A 17 18.73 -3.45 3.84
C ARG A 17 18.46 -3.68 5.31
N VAL A 18 17.47 -2.97 5.86
CA VAL A 18 17.06 -3.08 7.27
C VAL A 18 15.56 -3.34 7.34
N ARG A 19 15.10 -4.07 8.36
CA ARG A 19 13.68 -4.22 8.68
C ARG A 19 13.32 -3.31 9.85
N TYR A 20 12.38 -2.40 9.65
CA TYR A 20 11.90 -1.49 10.68
C TYR A 20 10.37 -1.46 10.68
N LEU A 21 9.74 -1.69 11.84
CA LEU A 21 8.27 -1.78 12.00
C LEU A 21 7.59 -2.70 10.96
N GLY A 22 8.26 -3.81 10.61
CA GLY A 22 7.77 -4.75 9.60
C GLY A 22 7.96 -4.32 8.13
N VAL A 23 8.60 -3.17 7.88
CA VAL A 23 8.93 -2.66 6.54
C VAL A 23 10.40 -2.94 6.20
N HIS A 24 10.65 -3.50 5.02
CA HIS A 24 11.97 -3.63 4.45
C HIS A 24 12.39 -2.34 3.74
N ILE A 25 13.43 -1.71 4.28
CA ILE A 25 13.98 -0.46 3.78
C ILE A 25 15.33 -0.79 3.13
N ASP A 26 15.42 -0.58 1.82
CA ASP A 26 16.66 -0.75 1.06
C ASP A 26 17.38 0.60 0.89
N ARG A 27 18.70 0.58 0.73
CA ARG A 27 19.54 1.78 0.50
C ARG A 27 19.03 2.71 -0.60
N SER A 28 18.40 2.17 -1.65
CA SER A 28 17.87 2.97 -2.76
C SER A 28 16.52 3.64 -2.46
N MET A 29 15.85 3.23 -1.37
CA MET A 29 14.48 3.63 -0.99
C MET A 29 13.44 3.36 -2.09
N ARG A 30 13.72 2.47 -3.06
CA ARG A 30 12.81 2.08 -4.15
C ARG A 30 11.73 1.08 -3.71
N MET A 31 11.70 0.72 -2.42
CA MET A 31 10.70 -0.16 -1.80
C MET A 31 10.53 -1.54 -2.46
N ALA A 32 11.48 -1.98 -3.30
CA ALA A 32 11.34 -3.20 -4.10
C ALA A 32 11.24 -4.45 -3.23
N ALA A 33 12.15 -4.58 -2.26
CA ALA A 33 12.12 -5.62 -1.25
C ALA A 33 10.77 -5.70 -0.52
N GLN A 34 10.21 -4.55 -0.15
CA GLN A 34 8.94 -4.48 0.56
C GLN A 34 7.76 -4.88 -0.34
N VAL A 35 7.77 -4.43 -1.60
CA VAL A 35 6.72 -4.79 -2.57
C VAL A 35 6.70 -6.30 -2.79
N GLU A 36 7.86 -6.93 -2.97
CA GLU A 36 7.94 -8.40 -3.08
C GLU A 36 7.42 -9.09 -1.83
N HIS A 37 7.82 -8.61 -0.65
CA HIS A 37 7.39 -9.18 0.61
C HIS A 37 5.87 -9.13 0.77
N VAL A 38 5.26 -7.98 0.49
CA VAL A 38 3.80 -7.79 0.54
C VAL A 38 3.08 -8.67 -0.49
N ILE A 39 3.59 -8.76 -1.71
CA ILE A 39 3.02 -9.64 -2.75
C ILE A 39 3.09 -11.11 -2.30
N HIS A 40 4.22 -11.54 -1.74
CA HIS A 40 4.40 -12.90 -1.24
C HIS A 40 3.43 -13.21 -0.09
N GLN A 41 3.34 -12.32 0.91
CA GLN A 41 2.40 -12.48 2.03
C GLN A 41 0.95 -12.54 1.57
N SER A 42 0.58 -11.74 0.57
CA SER A 42 -0.77 -11.69 0.02
C SER A 42 -1.10 -12.93 -0.80
N ARG A 43 -0.11 -13.45 -1.56
CA ARG A 43 -0.22 -14.73 -2.26
C ARG A 43 -0.40 -15.89 -1.30
N ALA A 44 0.39 -15.95 -0.23
CA ALA A 44 0.27 -16.96 0.82
C ALA A 44 -1.12 -16.89 1.49
N ALA A 45 -1.55 -15.68 1.90
CA ALA A 45 -2.88 -15.46 2.47
C ALA A 45 -4.01 -15.95 1.55
N ARG A 46 -3.95 -15.59 0.27
CA ARG A 46 -4.91 -16.04 -0.74
C ARG A 46 -4.87 -17.56 -0.94
N SER A 47 -3.69 -18.17 -0.93
CA SER A 47 -3.53 -19.62 -1.08
C SER A 47 -4.23 -20.37 0.05
N MET A 48 -4.01 -19.94 1.30
CA MET A 48 -4.65 -20.55 2.47
C MET A 48 -6.17 -20.37 2.46
N LEU A 49 -6.67 -19.19 2.04
CA LEU A 49 -8.10 -18.91 1.98
C LEU A 49 -8.79 -19.48 0.73
N ARG A 50 -8.05 -20.06 -0.22
CA ARG A 50 -8.60 -20.52 -1.50
C ARG A 50 -9.81 -21.46 -1.36
N PRO A 51 -9.84 -22.46 -0.45
CA PRO A 51 -11.00 -23.34 -0.28
C PRO A 51 -12.25 -22.56 0.13
N VAL A 52 -12.09 -21.62 1.06
CA VAL A 52 -13.18 -20.78 1.58
C VAL A 52 -13.68 -19.81 0.51
N LEU A 53 -12.78 -19.15 -0.21
CA LEU A 53 -13.16 -18.19 -1.26
C LEU A 53 -13.85 -18.85 -2.46
N ARG A 54 -13.55 -20.13 -2.76
CA ARG A 54 -14.18 -20.90 -3.84
C ARG A 54 -15.44 -21.67 -3.43
N SER A 55 -15.74 -21.75 -2.14
CA SER A 55 -16.94 -22.45 -1.62
C SER A 55 -18.26 -21.75 -2.00
N HIS A 56 -19.40 -22.33 -1.64
CA HIS A 56 -20.74 -21.73 -1.81
C HIS A 56 -21.10 -20.69 -0.73
N LEU A 57 -20.12 -20.17 0.01
CA LEU A 57 -20.36 -19.12 1.00
C LEU A 57 -20.98 -17.86 0.36
N PRO A 58 -21.82 -17.12 1.11
CA PRO A 58 -22.35 -15.84 0.65
C PRO A 58 -21.23 -14.88 0.22
N LEU A 59 -21.46 -14.16 -0.88
CA LEU A 59 -20.47 -13.25 -1.46
C LEU A 59 -19.95 -12.21 -0.45
N ARG A 60 -20.86 -11.66 0.37
CA ARG A 60 -20.54 -10.70 1.43
C ARG A 60 -19.53 -11.26 2.45
N ALA A 61 -19.65 -12.53 2.83
CA ALA A 61 -18.72 -13.16 3.76
C ALA A 61 -17.33 -13.33 3.14
N LYS A 62 -17.27 -13.74 1.87
CA LYS A 62 -16.00 -13.83 1.12
C LYS A 62 -15.31 -12.48 0.98
N VAL A 63 -16.07 -11.43 0.69
CA VAL A 63 -15.56 -10.05 0.62
C VAL A 63 -15.03 -9.59 1.98
N ALA A 64 -15.75 -9.87 3.07
CA ALA A 64 -15.28 -9.53 4.42
C ALA A 64 -13.94 -10.22 4.76
N LEU A 65 -13.80 -11.51 4.44
CA LEU A 65 -12.55 -12.25 4.62
C LEU A 65 -11.41 -11.69 3.77
N TYR A 66 -11.71 -11.31 2.53
CA TYR A 66 -10.75 -10.66 1.65
C TYR A 66 -10.26 -9.34 2.24
N ILE A 67 -11.17 -8.46 2.67
CA ILE A 67 -10.83 -7.16 3.24
C ILE A 67 -9.99 -7.35 4.52
N GLY A 68 -10.45 -8.23 5.42
CA GLY A 68 -9.82 -8.44 6.73
C GLY A 68 -8.43 -9.08 6.65
N TYR A 69 -8.18 -9.97 5.68
CA TYR A 69 -6.96 -10.79 5.68
C TYR A 69 -6.01 -10.56 4.51
N ILE A 70 -6.54 -10.42 3.28
CA ILE A 70 -5.71 -10.26 2.07
C ILE A 70 -5.46 -8.78 1.81
N HIS A 71 -6.51 -7.98 1.78
CA HIS A 71 -6.42 -6.55 1.52
C HIS A 71 -5.63 -5.85 2.63
N SER A 72 -5.89 -6.16 3.90
CA SER A 72 -5.12 -5.64 5.03
C SER A 72 -3.60 -5.84 4.86
N ARG A 73 -3.15 -7.02 4.40
CA ARG A 73 -1.72 -7.29 4.12
C ARG A 73 -1.19 -6.53 2.91
N LEU A 74 -1.99 -6.38 1.85
CA LEU A 74 -1.61 -5.59 0.67
C LEU A 74 -1.38 -4.11 1.03
N THR A 75 -2.22 -3.58 1.94
CA THR A 75 -2.32 -2.14 2.20
C THR A 75 -1.67 -1.70 3.51
N PHE A 76 -1.17 -2.62 4.34
CA PHE A 76 -0.62 -2.41 5.70
C PHE A 76 0.41 -1.28 5.81
N THR A 77 1.23 -1.06 4.78
CA THR A 77 2.26 0.01 4.77
C THR A 77 2.15 0.93 3.57
N ALA A 78 1.02 0.85 2.86
CA ALA A 78 0.90 1.43 1.54
C ALA A 78 0.83 2.96 1.59
N THR A 79 0.15 3.56 2.57
CA THR A 79 0.09 5.03 2.72
C THR A 79 1.46 5.70 2.78
N ALA A 80 2.41 5.12 3.52
CA ALA A 80 3.77 5.65 3.64
C ALA A 80 4.67 5.35 2.42
N ARG A 81 4.46 4.22 1.73
CA ARG A 81 5.40 3.73 0.68
C ARG A 81 4.91 3.87 -0.75
N TYR A 82 3.61 4.04 -0.98
CA TYR A 82 3.02 3.97 -2.33
C TYR A 82 3.56 5.06 -3.25
N VAL A 83 3.89 6.23 -2.67
CA VAL A 83 4.55 7.36 -3.33
C VAL A 83 5.89 6.96 -3.93
N LEU A 84 6.66 6.17 -3.19
CA LEU A 84 7.99 5.72 -3.58
C LEU A 84 7.96 4.55 -4.57
N CYS A 85 6.80 3.91 -4.75
CA CYS A 85 6.65 2.77 -5.65
C CYS A 85 6.55 3.24 -7.10
N SER A 86 7.30 2.57 -7.99
CA SER A 86 7.20 2.77 -9.43
C SER A 86 5.83 2.33 -9.98
N ALA A 87 5.46 2.84 -11.15
CA ALA A 87 4.23 2.41 -11.83
C ALA A 87 4.16 0.88 -12.04
N SER A 88 5.30 0.23 -12.34
CA SER A 88 5.37 -1.23 -12.49
C SER A 88 5.10 -1.96 -11.17
N GLN A 89 5.64 -1.47 -10.05
CA GLN A 89 5.36 -2.03 -8.72
C GLN A 89 3.89 -1.85 -8.33
N ARG A 90 3.31 -0.66 -8.58
CA ARG A 90 1.88 -0.39 -8.32
C ARG A 90 0.97 -1.35 -9.12
N LYS A 91 1.26 -1.56 -10.41
CA LYS A 91 0.54 -2.53 -11.25
C LYS A 91 0.60 -3.96 -10.69
N ARG A 92 1.75 -4.38 -10.17
CA ARG A 92 1.91 -5.72 -9.57
C ARG A 92 1.12 -5.88 -8.27
N ILE A 93 1.03 -4.83 -7.45
CA ILE A 93 0.20 -4.82 -6.25
C ILE A 93 -1.28 -4.90 -6.65
N GLN A 94 -1.73 -4.05 -7.57
CA GLN A 94 -3.11 -4.07 -8.08
C GLN A 94 -3.46 -5.43 -8.69
N ALA A 95 -2.53 -6.08 -9.40
CA ALA A 95 -2.74 -7.42 -9.94
C ALA A 95 -3.05 -8.45 -8.85
N GLN A 96 -2.46 -8.36 -7.64
CA GLN A 96 -2.81 -9.29 -6.56
C GLN A 96 -4.24 -9.10 -6.05
N GLN A 97 -4.72 -7.85 -5.98
CA GLN A 97 -6.12 -7.54 -5.68
C GLN A 97 -7.05 -8.09 -6.76
N ASN A 98 -6.75 -7.84 -8.04
CA ASN A 98 -7.59 -8.30 -9.16
C ASN A 98 -7.72 -9.83 -9.20
N ILE A 99 -6.64 -10.57 -8.92
CA ILE A 99 -6.68 -12.03 -8.84
C ILE A 99 -7.57 -12.50 -7.68
N ALA A 100 -7.51 -11.83 -6.53
CA ALA A 100 -8.34 -12.17 -5.37
C ALA A 100 -9.83 -11.86 -5.62
N GLN A 101 -10.14 -10.69 -6.16
CA GLN A 101 -11.51 -10.30 -6.53
C GLN A 101 -12.12 -11.28 -7.54
N ARG A 102 -11.36 -11.66 -8.57
CA ARG A 102 -11.80 -12.65 -9.55
C ARG A 102 -12.07 -14.02 -8.93
N MET A 103 -11.25 -14.43 -7.96
CA MET A 103 -11.46 -15.68 -7.22
C MET A 103 -12.74 -15.65 -6.37
N ILE A 104 -13.05 -14.52 -5.74
CA ILE A 104 -14.25 -14.31 -4.93
C ILE A 104 -15.50 -14.36 -5.81
N ALA A 105 -15.48 -13.63 -6.94
CA ALA A 105 -16.60 -13.56 -7.87
C ALA A 105 -16.78 -14.84 -8.70
N GLY A 106 -15.79 -15.74 -8.74
CA GLY A 106 -15.81 -16.92 -9.62
C GLY A 106 -15.77 -16.56 -11.11
N ALA A 107 -15.29 -15.36 -11.46
CA ALA A 107 -15.43 -14.81 -12.81
C ALA A 107 -14.39 -15.36 -13.80
N GLY A 108 -14.87 -15.81 -14.96
CA GLY A 108 -14.04 -16.29 -16.08
C GLY A 108 -13.21 -15.16 -16.74
N ARG A 109 -12.14 -15.53 -17.46
CA ARG A 109 -11.11 -14.60 -18.00
C ARG A 109 -11.66 -13.40 -18.79
N TYR A 110 -12.80 -13.57 -19.46
CA TYR A 110 -13.43 -12.57 -20.32
C TYR A 110 -14.10 -11.42 -19.56
N VAL A 111 -14.44 -11.60 -18.29
CA VAL A 111 -15.02 -10.53 -17.46
C VAL A 111 -13.94 -9.51 -17.12
N LEU A 112 -14.18 -8.23 -17.40
CA LEU A 112 -13.24 -7.14 -17.09
C LEU A 112 -13.06 -6.97 -15.57
N ASN A 113 -11.83 -6.67 -15.14
CA ASN A 113 -11.54 -6.48 -13.70
C ASN A 113 -12.34 -5.31 -13.11
N ASP A 114 -12.56 -4.25 -13.89
CA ASP A 114 -13.29 -3.06 -13.42
C ASP A 114 -14.78 -3.38 -13.17
N VAL A 115 -15.37 -4.28 -13.96
CA VAL A 115 -16.74 -4.77 -13.73
C VAL A 115 -16.80 -5.54 -12.41
N ILE A 116 -15.86 -6.47 -12.21
CA ILE A 116 -15.78 -7.26 -10.96
C ILE A 116 -15.59 -6.34 -9.74
N ALA A 117 -14.71 -5.35 -9.83
CA ALA A 117 -14.46 -4.41 -8.75
C ALA A 117 -15.71 -3.58 -8.40
N ARG A 118 -16.45 -3.11 -9.41
CA ARG A 118 -17.72 -2.39 -9.24
C ARG A 118 -18.78 -3.28 -8.59
N ASP A 119 -18.98 -4.50 -9.09
CA ASP A 119 -19.99 -5.42 -8.56
C ASP A 119 -19.70 -5.83 -7.11
N LEU A 120 -18.42 -6.02 -6.77
CA LEU A 120 -17.99 -6.30 -5.39
C LEU A 120 -17.99 -5.06 -4.49
N CYS A 121 -18.19 -3.86 -5.04
CA CYS A 121 -18.08 -2.58 -4.35
C CYS A 121 -16.71 -2.40 -3.63
N ILE A 122 -15.64 -2.88 -4.26
CA ILE A 122 -14.27 -2.79 -3.71
C ILE A 122 -13.49 -1.76 -4.53
N GLU A 123 -13.08 -0.68 -3.89
CA GLU A 123 -12.20 0.34 -4.48
C GLU A 123 -10.82 -0.23 -4.85
N THR A 124 -10.14 0.42 -5.80
CA THR A 124 -8.78 0.03 -6.17
C THR A 124 -7.79 0.26 -5.03
N VAL A 125 -6.62 -0.38 -5.09
CA VAL A 125 -5.56 -0.17 -4.08
C VAL A 125 -5.19 1.31 -3.99
N GLU A 126 -5.13 1.98 -5.14
CA GLU A 126 -4.80 3.40 -5.22
C GLU A 126 -5.88 4.27 -4.59
N GLU A 127 -7.16 4.06 -4.92
CA GLU A 127 -8.28 4.81 -4.34
C GLU A 127 -8.34 4.62 -2.81
N PHE A 128 -8.18 3.39 -2.31
CA PHE A 128 -8.13 3.12 -0.87
C PHE A 128 -7.01 3.90 -0.18
N ILE A 129 -5.80 3.86 -0.75
CA ILE A 129 -4.63 4.54 -0.19
C ILE A 129 -4.84 6.05 -0.19
N GLN A 130 -5.35 6.61 -1.28
CA GLN A 130 -5.63 8.04 -1.39
C GLN A 130 -6.69 8.47 -0.38
N ARG A 131 -7.76 7.69 -0.22
CA ARG A 131 -8.84 7.96 0.76
C ARG A 131 -8.31 7.96 2.19
N ILE A 132 -7.47 6.99 2.57
CA ILE A 132 -6.86 6.96 3.90
C ILE A 132 -5.83 8.09 4.06
N ALA A 133 -5.00 8.35 3.06
CA ALA A 133 -4.01 9.41 3.10
C ALA A 133 -4.69 10.77 3.32
N ARG A 134 -5.75 11.10 2.56
CA ARG A 134 -6.55 12.32 2.77
C ARG A 134 -7.02 12.44 4.20
N ARG A 135 -7.71 11.42 4.71
CA ARG A 135 -8.21 11.42 6.09
C ARG A 135 -7.10 11.63 7.12
N MET A 136 -5.94 11.00 6.92
CA MET A 136 -4.78 11.16 7.80
C MET A 136 -4.25 12.60 7.79
N TYR A 137 -4.10 13.20 6.61
CA TYR A 137 -3.62 14.57 6.47
C TYR A 137 -4.64 15.60 6.95
N ASP A 138 -5.94 15.35 6.78
CA ASP A 138 -7.00 16.20 7.31
C ASP A 138 -6.95 16.24 8.85
N ILE A 139 -6.75 15.07 9.48
CA ILE A 139 -6.57 14.98 10.94
C ILE A 139 -5.31 15.72 11.38
N GLU A 140 -4.19 15.54 10.68
CA GLU A 140 -2.93 16.24 11.00
C GLU A 140 -3.10 17.77 10.89
N ASN A 141 -3.75 18.25 9.83
CA ASN A 141 -4.01 19.66 9.61
C ASN A 141 -5.03 20.26 10.59
N GLN A 142 -5.86 19.45 11.26
CA GLN A 142 -6.80 19.89 12.29
C GLN A 142 -6.26 19.70 13.73
N GLY A 143 -5.18 18.94 13.90
CA GLY A 143 -4.63 18.60 15.20
C GLY A 143 -4.08 19.83 15.96
N PRO A 144 -4.08 19.83 17.29
CA PRO A 144 -3.64 20.97 18.11
C PRO A 144 -2.11 21.21 18.07
N TYR A 145 -1.36 20.35 17.40
CA TYR A 145 0.10 20.34 17.40
C TYR A 145 0.67 21.01 16.14
N GLU A 146 1.01 22.30 16.24
CA GLU A 146 1.58 23.06 15.13
C GLU A 146 2.89 22.47 14.58
N PHE A 147 3.73 21.90 15.46
CA PHE A 147 4.97 21.29 15.03
C PHE A 147 4.72 20.14 14.05
N LEU A 148 3.68 19.32 14.25
CA LEU A 148 3.31 18.25 13.30
C LEU A 148 2.84 18.82 11.97
N ARG A 149 1.99 19.87 12.00
CA ARG A 149 1.51 20.56 10.79
C ARG A 149 2.67 21.10 9.94
N ASN A 150 3.76 21.51 10.58
CA ASN A 150 4.93 22.11 9.93
C ASN A 150 6.02 21.10 9.51
N ILE A 151 5.94 19.82 9.89
CA ILE A 151 6.94 18.80 9.51
C ILE A 151 6.91 18.52 7.98
N VAL A 152 5.76 18.69 7.34
CA VAL A 152 5.61 18.46 5.89
C VAL A 152 5.03 19.72 5.22
N PRO A 153 5.86 20.75 4.98
CA PRO A 153 5.41 21.97 4.30
C PRO A 153 4.82 21.62 2.93
N MET A 154 3.78 22.37 2.53
CA MET A 154 3.03 22.09 1.29
C MET A 154 3.85 22.25 0.00
N HIS A 155 5.02 22.89 0.04
CA HIS A 155 5.80 23.20 -1.17
C HIS A 155 7.30 23.31 -0.86
N GLU A 156 8.07 22.34 -1.34
CA GLU A 156 9.11 22.51 -2.37
C GLU A 156 9.39 21.14 -2.97
N ARG A 157 9.43 21.05 -4.30
CA ARG A 157 9.72 19.79 -5.00
C ARG A 157 11.12 19.36 -4.56
N SER A 158 11.26 18.14 -4.01
CA SER A 158 12.59 17.62 -3.68
C SER A 158 13.48 17.72 -4.91
N LEU A 159 14.70 18.26 -4.76
CA LEU A 159 15.72 18.32 -5.81
C LEU A 159 15.99 16.95 -6.47
N SER A 160 15.62 15.86 -5.78
CA SER A 160 15.74 14.49 -6.28
C SER A 160 14.63 14.04 -7.26
N GLY A 161 13.64 14.89 -7.57
CA GLY A 161 12.53 14.57 -8.47
C GLY A 161 11.58 13.46 -7.96
N ARG A 162 11.65 13.10 -6.68
CA ARG A 162 10.80 12.06 -6.08
C ARG A 162 9.48 12.65 -5.63
N HIS A 163 8.40 11.90 -5.83
CA HIS A 163 7.08 12.28 -5.32
C HIS A 163 7.08 12.37 -3.80
N LEU A 164 6.35 13.35 -3.27
CA LEU A 164 6.15 13.54 -1.83
C LEU A 164 4.88 12.83 -1.35
N PRO A 165 4.83 12.38 -0.07
CA PRO A 165 3.66 11.74 0.51
C PRO A 165 2.33 12.48 0.29
N ARG A 166 2.33 13.82 0.41
CA ARG A 166 1.15 14.67 0.18
C ARG A 166 0.75 14.82 -1.30
N GLU A 167 1.61 14.45 -2.26
CA GLU A 167 1.25 14.47 -3.69
C GLU A 167 0.25 13.37 -4.06
N LEU A 168 0.08 12.33 -3.23
CA LEU A 168 -1.00 11.35 -3.39
C LEU A 168 -2.40 11.99 -3.37
N ILE A 169 -2.54 13.16 -2.74
CA ILE A 169 -3.83 13.84 -2.61
C ILE A 169 -4.13 14.67 -3.87
N LYS A 170 -3.09 15.19 -4.55
CA LYS A 170 -3.22 16.16 -5.65
C LYS A 170 -3.75 15.54 -6.96
N THR A 171 -3.78 14.21 -7.09
CA THR A 171 -4.05 13.49 -8.36
C THR A 171 -5.51 13.24 -8.71
N LEU A 172 -6.49 13.94 -8.12
CA LEU A 172 -7.89 13.80 -8.55
C LEU A 172 -8.47 15.12 -9.05
N PRO A 173 -8.79 15.28 -10.36
CA PRO A 173 -9.94 16.08 -10.72
C PRO A 173 -11.21 15.33 -10.24
N PRO A 174 -12.28 16.04 -9.86
CA PRO A 174 -13.55 15.41 -9.53
C PRO A 174 -14.04 14.57 -10.71
N LYS A 175 -14.53 13.35 -10.44
CA LYS A 175 -15.30 12.59 -11.44
C LYS A 175 -16.54 13.45 -11.74
N LYS A 176 -16.59 14.02 -12.95
CA LYS A 176 -17.79 14.63 -13.53
C LYS A 176 -18.88 13.58 -13.71
#